data_AF-Q926L3-F1
#
_entry.id   AF-Q926L3-F1
#
_cell.length_a   1.000
_cell.length_b   1.000
_cell.length_c   1.000
_cell.angle_alpha   90.00
_cell.angle_beta   90.00
_cell.angle_gamma   90.00
#
_symmetry.space_group_name_H-M   'P 1'
#
loop_
_entity.id
_entity.type
_entity.pdbx_description
1 polymer ?
#
loop_
_entity_poly.entity_id
_entity_poly.type
_entity_poly.pdbx_seq_one_letter_code
_entity_poly.pdbx_strand_id
1 'polypeptide(L)'
;MNREKKRHTLINPIVFSSVESSQDAFKQAAHYLNQVYNLKDTIVVTNSDGGSGYEADKFESMDGYSKQHEHFRDLFHVHKKIKERLSFDKPMAKQVEKAIYQYDWDRIETLCATIESRLIDLPEVIIEDRLEQIRKLKNYLSRNWVYIKPFKKRELSIDRGTGAGETGHRLYTYRMKRQGRSWTKKGASHVVAILTAEKNGLLQTALTAEITDKVESLGEEIKGAVRQALKKIDSTAKQSKRVLSSIMVRKAAL
;
A
#
# COMPACT_ATOMS: atom_id res chain seq x y z
N MET A 1 -0.82 23.05 32.57
CA MET A 1 0.19 23.04 31.49
C MET A 1 -0.50 22.62 30.19
N ASN A 2 -0.87 23.60 29.36
CA ASN A 2 -1.68 23.39 28.16
C ASN A 2 -0.81 22.77 27.05
N ARG A 3 -0.77 21.43 26.96
CA ARG A 3 -0.18 20.73 25.82
C ARG A 3 -1.26 20.53 24.77
N GLU A 4 -1.61 21.59 24.05
CA GLU A 4 -2.17 21.41 22.72
C GLU A 4 -1.10 20.71 21.88
N LYS A 5 -1.17 19.38 21.81
CA LYS A 5 -0.34 18.60 20.90
C LYS A 5 -0.67 19.08 19.50
N LYS A 6 0.19 19.93 18.91
CA LYS A 6 0.14 20.31 17.50
C LYS A 6 0.04 19.01 16.70
N ARG A 7 -1.15 18.72 16.17
CA ARG A 7 -1.36 17.56 15.31
C ARG A 7 -0.64 17.85 14.00
N HIS A 8 0.12 16.89 13.52
CA HIS A 8 0.70 16.98 12.18
C HIS A 8 -0.44 17.07 11.16
N THR A 9 -0.30 17.98 10.20
CA THR A 9 -1.25 18.18 9.11
C THR A 9 -0.60 17.79 7.80
N LEU A 10 -1.39 17.20 6.90
CA LEU A 10 -0.94 16.97 5.53
C LEU A 10 -0.82 18.32 4.82
N ILE A 11 0.24 18.48 4.04
CA ILE A 11 0.46 19.63 3.18
C ILE A 11 0.00 19.24 1.78
N ASN A 12 -0.87 20.05 1.17
CA ASN A 12 -1.41 19.84 -0.18
C ASN A 12 -1.91 18.40 -0.44
N PRO A 13 -2.78 17.83 0.42
CA PRO A 13 -3.26 16.47 0.22
C PRO A 13 -4.11 16.38 -1.05
N ILE A 14 -3.75 15.45 -1.93
CA ILE A 14 -4.52 15.08 -3.11
C ILE A 14 -5.18 13.73 -2.87
N VAL A 15 -6.45 13.60 -3.26
CA VAL A 15 -7.21 12.35 -3.15
C VAL A 15 -7.60 11.84 -4.52
N PHE A 16 -7.57 10.52 -4.66
CA PHE A 16 -7.99 9.79 -5.86
C PHE A 16 -9.03 8.76 -5.48
N SER A 17 -9.99 8.53 -6.37
CA SER A 17 -11.13 7.67 -6.09
C SER A 17 -11.65 7.01 -7.36
N SER A 18 -12.13 5.79 -7.21
CA SER A 18 -12.89 5.08 -8.25
C SER A 18 -13.95 4.20 -7.58
N VAL A 19 -15.14 4.15 -8.17
CA VAL A 19 -16.19 3.19 -7.78
C VAL A 19 -16.16 1.93 -8.65
N GLU A 20 -15.31 1.90 -9.67
CA GLU A 20 -15.15 0.77 -10.59
C GLU A 20 -14.16 -0.25 -10.05
N SER A 21 -12.94 0.20 -9.75
CA SER A 21 -11.85 -0.65 -9.30
C SER A 21 -10.79 0.13 -8.54
N SER A 22 -10.05 -0.53 -7.64
CA SER A 22 -8.87 0.10 -7.02
C SER A 22 -7.79 0.41 -8.06
N GLN A 23 -7.64 -0.45 -9.08
CA GLN A 23 -6.68 -0.26 -10.17
C GLN A 23 -6.85 1.09 -10.87
N ASP A 24 -8.08 1.54 -11.09
CA ASP A 24 -8.32 2.84 -11.73
C ASP A 24 -7.97 4.01 -10.81
N ALA A 25 -8.14 3.86 -9.49
CA ALA A 25 -7.68 4.87 -8.53
C ALA A 25 -6.14 4.95 -8.51
N PHE A 26 -5.45 3.80 -8.54
CA PHE A 26 -3.98 3.75 -8.65
C PHE A 26 -3.47 4.34 -9.96
N LYS A 27 -4.15 4.10 -11.09
CA LYS A 27 -3.78 4.73 -12.37
C LYS A 27 -3.91 6.25 -12.32
N GLN A 28 -4.98 6.78 -11.72
CA GLN A 28 -5.14 8.23 -11.53
C GLN A 28 -4.01 8.81 -10.68
N ALA A 29 -3.69 8.14 -9.56
CA ALA A 29 -2.60 8.56 -8.68
C ALA A 29 -1.23 8.53 -9.38
N ALA A 30 -0.92 7.43 -10.08
CA ALA A 30 0.31 7.29 -10.85
C ALA A 30 0.43 8.37 -11.94
N HIS A 31 -0.66 8.67 -12.65
CA HIS A 31 -0.67 9.69 -13.69
C HIS A 31 -0.35 11.08 -13.11
N TYR A 32 -1.03 11.44 -12.02
CA TYR A 32 -0.79 12.70 -11.33
C TYR A 32 0.64 12.81 -10.81
N LEU A 33 1.16 11.77 -10.15
CA LEU A 33 2.51 11.76 -9.60
C LEU A 33 3.56 12.00 -10.69
N ASN A 34 3.42 11.34 -11.84
CA ASN A 34 4.35 11.48 -12.97
C ASN A 34 4.26 12.84 -13.68
N GLN A 35 3.12 13.52 -13.60
CA GLN A 35 2.94 14.85 -14.21
C GLN A 35 3.43 15.98 -13.30
N VAL A 36 3.26 15.83 -11.99
CA VAL A 36 3.47 16.93 -11.04
C VAL A 36 4.82 16.87 -10.36
N TYR A 37 5.40 15.68 -10.17
CA TYR A 37 6.63 15.50 -9.41
C TYR A 37 7.72 14.81 -10.22
N ASN A 38 8.97 15.25 -10.03
CA ASN A 38 10.15 14.47 -10.39
C ASN A 38 10.59 13.65 -9.18
N LEU A 39 10.29 12.35 -9.18
CA LEU A 39 10.54 11.47 -8.03
C LEU A 39 11.97 10.91 -7.97
N LYS A 40 12.82 11.17 -8.98
CA LYS A 40 14.15 10.57 -9.15
C LYS A 40 15.03 10.60 -7.88
N ASP A 41 15.03 11.72 -7.17
CA ASP A 41 15.83 11.93 -5.96
C ASP A 41 14.98 11.93 -4.67
N THR A 42 13.74 11.43 -4.77
CA THR A 42 12.72 11.45 -3.70
C THR A 42 12.55 10.08 -3.07
N ILE A 43 12.39 10.05 -1.74
CA ILE A 43 11.94 8.87 -1.00
C ILE A 43 10.41 8.87 -0.99
N VAL A 44 9.81 7.80 -1.51
CA VAL A 44 8.36 7.64 -1.51
C VAL A 44 7.95 6.62 -0.46
N VAL A 45 7.15 7.07 0.50
CA VAL A 45 6.59 6.23 1.56
C VAL A 45 5.11 5.97 1.28
N THR A 46 4.74 4.69 1.28
CA THR A 46 3.33 4.28 1.13
C THR A 46 2.91 3.42 2.30
N ASN A 47 1.63 3.49 2.68
CA ASN A 47 1.06 2.57 3.65
C ASN A 47 -0.35 2.13 3.26
N SER A 48 -0.68 0.88 3.58
CA SER A 48 -2.02 0.36 3.39
C SER A 48 -2.40 -0.66 4.45
N ASP A 49 -3.70 -0.94 4.54
CA ASP A 49 -4.23 -2.07 5.30
C ASP A 49 -4.00 -3.42 4.62
N GLY A 50 -3.44 -3.39 3.40
CA GLY A 50 -3.35 -4.42 2.37
C GLY A 50 -4.51 -5.39 2.30
N GLY A 51 -5.72 -4.84 2.24
CA GLY A 51 -6.89 -5.51 1.69
C GLY A 51 -6.77 -5.72 0.18
N SER A 52 -7.73 -6.44 -0.39
CA SER A 52 -7.77 -6.78 -1.81
C SER A 52 -7.66 -5.52 -2.68
N GLY A 53 -6.68 -5.48 -3.57
CA GLY A 53 -6.43 -4.37 -4.46
C GLY A 53 -5.64 -3.21 -3.85
N TYR A 54 -5.12 -3.36 -2.63
CA TYR A 54 -4.24 -2.42 -1.93
C TYR A 54 -2.98 -3.13 -1.38
N GLU A 55 -2.57 -4.22 -2.01
CA GLU A 55 -1.34 -4.93 -1.71
C GLU A 55 -0.10 -4.09 -2.09
N ALA A 56 1.07 -4.44 -1.53
CA ALA A 56 2.31 -3.68 -1.69
C ALA A 56 2.72 -3.48 -3.16
N ASP A 57 2.55 -4.52 -3.98
CA ASP A 57 2.87 -4.50 -5.42
C ASP A 57 2.08 -3.42 -6.18
N LYS A 58 0.86 -3.09 -5.73
CA LYS A 58 0.05 -2.02 -6.34
C LYS A 58 0.69 -0.65 -6.12
N PHE A 59 1.21 -0.41 -4.93
CA PHE A 59 1.91 0.83 -4.60
C PHE A 59 3.27 0.92 -5.29
N GLU A 60 4.02 -0.19 -5.36
CA GLU A 60 5.28 -0.26 -6.09
C GLU A 60 5.08 0.07 -7.58
N SER A 61 4.02 -0.46 -8.20
CA SER A 61 3.69 -0.17 -9.60
C SER A 61 3.29 1.29 -9.87
N MET A 62 2.83 2.00 -8.83
CA MET A 62 2.41 3.41 -8.92
C MET A 62 3.62 4.36 -8.87
N ASP A 63 4.67 3.99 -8.15
CA ASP A 63 5.79 4.87 -7.79
C ASP A 63 6.70 5.25 -8.97
N GLY A 64 6.66 4.50 -10.08
CA GLY A 64 7.52 4.77 -11.23
C GLY A 64 9.00 4.64 -10.89
N TYR A 65 9.80 5.68 -11.18
CA TYR A 65 11.23 5.74 -10.84
C TYR A 65 11.48 6.76 -9.72
N SER A 66 11.55 6.26 -8.49
CA SER A 66 11.95 7.04 -7.31
C SER A 66 13.36 6.66 -6.84
N LYS A 67 13.95 7.47 -5.96
CA LYS A 67 15.24 7.13 -5.34
C LYS A 67 15.12 5.87 -4.48
N GLN A 68 14.02 5.78 -3.75
CA GLN A 68 13.74 4.71 -2.81
C GLN A 68 12.24 4.68 -2.53
N HIS A 69 11.63 3.50 -2.67
CA HIS A 69 10.27 3.24 -2.27
C HIS A 69 10.23 2.42 -0.99
N GLU A 70 9.38 2.83 -0.05
CA GLU A 70 9.18 2.10 1.19
C GLU A 70 7.69 1.90 1.47
N HIS A 71 7.26 0.65 1.36
CA HIS A 71 5.89 0.26 1.72
C HIS A 71 5.80 -0.19 3.18
N PHE A 72 4.73 0.24 3.86
CA PHE A 72 4.44 -0.10 5.25
C PHE A 72 3.06 -0.75 5.38
N ARG A 73 2.99 -1.82 6.17
CA ARG A 73 1.71 -2.35 6.62
C ARG A 73 1.17 -1.48 7.74
N ASP A 74 -0.11 -1.08 7.67
CA ASP A 74 -0.74 -0.32 8.73
C ASP A 74 -0.79 -1.13 10.04
N LEU A 75 -0.07 -0.63 11.05
CA LEU A 75 0.03 -1.27 12.37
C LEU A 75 -1.30 -1.38 13.10
N PHE A 76 -2.27 -0.48 12.83
CA PHE A 76 -3.62 -0.62 13.38
C PHE A 76 -4.24 -1.95 12.94
N HIS A 77 -4.13 -2.29 11.65
CA HIS A 77 -4.68 -3.53 11.10
C HIS A 77 -3.88 -4.75 11.56
N VAL A 78 -2.56 -4.62 11.77
CA VAL A 78 -1.74 -5.68 12.37
C VAL A 78 -2.21 -5.98 13.79
N HIS A 79 -2.38 -4.96 14.64
CA HIS A 79 -2.88 -5.12 16.00
C HIS A 79 -4.30 -5.67 16.04
N LYS A 80 -5.18 -5.19 15.15
CA LYS A 80 -6.54 -5.72 15.02
C LYS A 80 -6.52 -7.22 14.77
N LYS A 81 -5.69 -7.69 13.83
CA LYS A 81 -5.53 -9.12 13.53
C LYS A 81 -4.96 -9.91 14.71
N ILE A 82 -3.98 -9.38 15.43
CA ILE A 82 -3.45 -10.03 16.65
C ILE A 82 -4.57 -10.22 17.68
N LYS A 83 -5.34 -9.17 17.96
CA LYS A 83 -6.46 -9.23 18.93
C LYS A 83 -7.59 -10.15 18.49
N GLU A 84 -7.88 -10.22 17.19
CA GLU A 84 -8.89 -11.14 16.65
C GLU A 84 -8.44 -12.60 16.82
N ARG A 85 -7.21 -12.92 16.39
CA ARG A 85 -6.68 -14.30 16.41
C ARG A 85 -6.34 -14.80 17.81
N LEU A 86 -5.95 -13.91 18.71
CA LEU A 86 -5.63 -14.22 20.11
C LEU A 86 -6.70 -13.66 21.06
N SER A 87 -7.95 -13.57 20.61
CA SER A 87 -9.06 -13.07 21.41
C SER A 87 -9.28 -13.87 22.70
N PHE A 88 -8.92 -15.15 22.69
CA PHE A 88 -8.93 -16.07 23.83
C PHE A 88 -7.78 -15.87 24.82
N ASP A 89 -6.71 -15.14 24.46
CA ASP A 89 -5.55 -14.88 25.31
C ASP A 89 -5.04 -13.43 25.17
N LYS A 90 -5.86 -12.50 25.68
CA LYS A 90 -5.58 -11.05 25.63
C LYS A 90 -4.23 -10.66 26.25
N PRO A 91 -3.76 -11.26 27.37
CA PRO A 91 -2.43 -11.00 27.89
C PRO A 91 -1.32 -11.33 26.88
N MET A 92 -1.39 -12.49 26.22
CA MET A 92 -0.39 -12.85 25.20
C MET A 92 -0.52 -12.02 23.94
N ALA A 93 -1.73 -11.65 23.52
CA ALA A 93 -1.94 -10.71 22.41
C ALA A 93 -1.15 -9.41 22.62
N LYS A 94 -1.17 -8.84 23.83
CA LYS A 94 -0.37 -7.66 24.18
C LYS A 94 1.15 -7.90 24.12
N GLN A 95 1.61 -9.10 24.47
CA GLN A 95 3.04 -9.43 24.37
C GLN A 95 3.49 -9.57 22.92
N VAL A 96 2.64 -10.16 22.07
CA VAL A 96 2.88 -10.22 20.61
C VAL A 96 2.92 -8.81 20.02
N GLU A 97 1.98 -7.93 20.37
CA GLU A 97 2.01 -6.51 19.95
C GLU A 97 3.33 -5.82 20.32
N LYS A 98 3.87 -6.05 21.53
CA LYS A 98 5.18 -5.50 21.93
C LYS A 98 6.33 -6.06 21.09
N ALA A 99 6.32 -7.35 20.78
CA ALA A 99 7.34 -7.98 19.94
C ALA A 99 7.32 -7.44 18.49
N ILE A 100 6.14 -7.09 17.96
CA ILE A 100 5.99 -6.38 16.68
C ILE A 100 6.74 -5.05 16.69
N TYR A 101 6.56 -4.23 17.73
CA TYR A 101 7.26 -2.95 17.85
C TYR A 101 8.79 -3.10 17.95
N GLN A 102 9.25 -4.18 18.59
CA GLN A 102 10.67 -4.52 18.69
C GLN A 102 11.21 -5.12 17.39
N TYR A 103 10.35 -5.49 16.45
CA TYR A 103 10.71 -6.19 15.22
C TYR A 103 11.58 -7.42 15.50
N ASP A 104 11.08 -8.28 16.38
CA ASP A 104 11.75 -9.45 16.92
C ASP A 104 10.92 -10.69 16.55
N TRP A 105 11.36 -11.43 15.52
CA TRP A 105 10.65 -12.60 15.00
C TRP A 105 10.76 -13.79 15.95
N ASP A 106 11.95 -14.04 16.49
CA ASP A 106 12.24 -15.16 17.39
C ASP A 106 11.38 -15.07 18.66
N ARG A 107 11.18 -13.83 19.17
CA ARG A 107 10.26 -13.59 20.28
C ARG A 107 8.80 -13.86 19.90
N ILE A 108 8.37 -13.54 18.68
CA ILE A 108 7.02 -13.88 18.21
C ILE A 108 6.84 -15.40 18.16
N GLU A 109 7.82 -16.14 17.65
CA GLU A 109 7.77 -17.61 17.60
C GLU A 109 7.69 -18.22 19.00
N THR A 110 8.54 -17.76 19.92
CA THR A 110 8.54 -18.20 21.32
C THR A 110 7.19 -17.91 22.00
N LEU A 111 6.61 -16.72 21.76
CA LEU A 111 5.29 -16.37 22.29
C LEU A 111 4.19 -17.26 21.69
N CYS A 112 4.22 -17.54 20.39
CA CYS A 112 3.27 -18.47 19.77
C CYS A 112 3.36 -19.87 20.37
N ALA A 113 4.57 -20.43 20.52
CA ALA A 113 4.77 -21.74 21.16
C ALA A 113 4.25 -21.75 22.61
N THR A 114 4.45 -20.67 23.35
CA THR A 114 3.93 -20.51 24.72
C THR A 114 2.39 -20.45 24.74
N ILE A 115 1.76 -19.82 23.75
CA ILE A 115 0.29 -19.78 23.64
C ILE A 115 -0.23 -21.19 23.33
N GLU A 116 0.41 -21.90 22.40
CA GLU A 116 0.06 -23.28 22.02
C GLU A 116 0.15 -24.23 23.22
N SER A 117 1.22 -24.15 24.02
CA SER A 117 1.41 -25.00 25.21
C SER A 117 0.40 -24.73 26.33
N ARG A 118 -0.29 -23.58 26.32
CA ARG A 118 -1.32 -23.22 27.30
C ARG A 118 -2.71 -23.71 26.91
N LEU A 119 -2.87 -24.32 25.73
CA LEU A 119 -4.12 -24.92 25.30
C LEU A 119 -4.31 -26.31 25.91
N ILE A 120 -4.37 -26.36 27.24
CA ILE A 120 -4.60 -27.57 28.04
C ILE A 120 -6.01 -27.54 28.65
N ASP A 121 -6.53 -28.72 29.01
CA ASP A 121 -7.83 -28.88 29.70
C ASP A 121 -9.03 -28.25 28.95
N LEU A 122 -8.98 -28.26 27.62
CA LEU A 122 -10.02 -27.75 26.73
C LEU A 122 -10.57 -28.88 25.85
N PRO A 123 -11.85 -28.82 25.43
CA PRO A 123 -12.38 -29.70 24.40
C PRO A 123 -11.52 -29.66 23.13
N GLU A 124 -11.28 -30.82 22.51
CA GLU A 124 -10.41 -30.98 21.33
C GLU A 124 -10.79 -30.03 20.18
N VAL A 125 -12.08 -29.89 19.89
CA VAL A 125 -12.60 -28.96 18.87
C VAL A 125 -12.18 -27.49 19.15
N ILE A 126 -12.09 -27.09 20.42
CA ILE A 126 -11.65 -25.74 20.79
C ILE A 126 -10.14 -25.59 20.65
N ILE A 127 -9.38 -26.64 20.97
CA ILE A 127 -7.92 -26.67 20.79
C ILE A 127 -7.59 -26.52 19.30
N GLU A 128 -8.23 -27.31 18.44
CA GLU A 128 -8.04 -27.27 16.99
C GLU A 128 -8.31 -25.88 16.40
N ASP A 129 -9.44 -25.25 16.76
CA ASP A 129 -9.74 -23.89 16.29
C ASP A 129 -8.66 -22.90 16.73
N ARG A 130 -8.27 -22.92 18.00
CA ARG A 130 -7.26 -21.99 18.54
C ARG A 130 -5.89 -22.18 17.90
N LEU A 131 -5.47 -23.43 17.68
CA LEU A 131 -4.24 -23.74 16.93
C LEU A 131 -4.31 -23.18 15.51
N GLU A 132 -5.44 -23.32 14.82
CA GLU A 132 -5.62 -22.73 13.50
C GLU A 132 -5.60 -21.18 13.53
N GLN A 133 -6.15 -20.55 14.58
CA GLN A 133 -6.03 -19.09 14.75
C GLN A 133 -4.56 -18.65 14.93
N ILE A 134 -3.78 -19.38 15.72
CA ILE A 134 -2.34 -19.12 15.91
C ILE A 134 -1.58 -19.32 14.59
N ARG A 135 -1.85 -20.40 13.86
CA ARG A 135 -1.27 -20.66 12.53
C ARG A 135 -1.59 -19.53 11.54
N LYS A 136 -2.86 -19.11 11.47
CA LYS A 136 -3.30 -17.97 10.64
C LYS A 136 -2.58 -16.68 11.02
N LEU A 137 -2.34 -16.44 12.32
CA LEU A 137 -1.59 -15.28 12.78
C LEU A 137 -0.13 -15.34 12.31
N LYS A 138 0.58 -16.45 12.55
CA LYS A 138 1.98 -16.65 12.10
C LYS A 138 2.11 -16.47 10.59
N ASN A 139 1.21 -17.07 9.82
CA ASN A 139 1.17 -16.93 8.35
C ASN A 139 0.87 -15.49 7.90
N TYR A 140 0.07 -14.74 8.66
CA TYR A 140 -0.16 -13.33 8.37
C TYR A 140 1.08 -12.48 8.64
N LEU A 141 1.71 -12.66 9.80
CA LEU A 141 2.87 -11.86 10.21
C LEU A 141 4.09 -12.13 9.31
N SER A 142 4.40 -13.40 9.03
CA SER A 142 5.53 -13.79 8.15
C SER A 142 5.42 -13.15 6.77
N ARG A 143 4.26 -13.29 6.11
CA ARG A 143 4.00 -12.69 4.78
C ARG A 143 4.12 -11.16 4.75
N ASN A 144 3.91 -10.50 5.89
CA ASN A 144 3.96 -9.04 5.99
C ASN A 144 5.19 -8.53 6.73
N TRP A 145 6.13 -9.41 7.11
CA TRP A 145 7.19 -9.06 8.06
C TRP A 145 8.08 -7.93 7.55
N VAL A 146 8.43 -7.95 6.26
CA VAL A 146 9.21 -6.88 5.63
C VAL A 146 8.47 -5.54 5.72
N TYR A 147 7.16 -5.52 5.48
CA TYR A 147 6.34 -4.30 5.50
C TYR A 147 5.99 -3.81 6.92
N ILE A 148 6.07 -4.68 7.93
CA ILE A 148 5.86 -4.32 9.34
C ILE A 148 7.09 -3.63 9.94
N LYS A 149 8.26 -3.75 9.29
CA LYS A 149 9.54 -3.18 9.77
C LYS A 149 9.38 -1.70 10.13
N PRO A 150 9.66 -1.29 11.38
CA PRO A 150 9.45 0.08 11.82
C PRO A 150 10.47 1.03 11.19
N PHE A 151 10.09 2.30 11.01
CA PHE A 151 10.96 3.36 10.45
C PHE A 151 12.37 3.36 11.01
N LYS A 152 12.50 3.31 12.35
CA LYS A 152 13.79 3.37 13.05
C LYS A 152 14.74 2.19 12.74
N LYS A 153 14.23 1.11 12.16
CA LYS A 153 15.03 -0.04 11.73
C LYS A 153 15.23 -0.08 10.21
N ARG A 154 14.69 0.89 9.47
CA ARG A 154 14.92 1.07 8.04
C ARG A 154 16.01 2.12 7.83
N GLU A 155 16.71 2.02 6.71
CA GLU A 155 17.74 2.98 6.29
C GLU A 155 17.06 4.19 5.64
N LEU A 156 16.39 5.01 6.46
CA LEU A 156 15.64 6.18 6.02
C LEU A 156 16.08 7.44 6.75
N SER A 157 16.09 8.55 6.02
CA SER A 157 16.32 9.88 6.60
C SER A 157 15.13 10.40 7.42
N ILE A 158 14.01 9.70 7.41
CA ILE A 158 12.78 10.02 8.13
C ILE A 158 12.45 8.94 9.16
N ASP A 159 11.92 9.35 10.32
CA ASP A 159 11.57 8.46 11.43
C ASP A 159 10.06 8.22 11.59
N ARG A 160 9.25 8.86 10.75
CA ARG A 160 7.78 8.84 10.72
C ARG A 160 7.27 9.26 9.34
N GLY A 161 6.01 8.95 9.04
CA GLY A 161 5.38 9.37 7.77
C GLY A 161 4.06 8.68 7.46
N THR A 162 3.83 7.49 8.02
CA THR A 162 2.56 6.78 7.85
C THR A 162 1.49 7.33 8.81
N GLY A 163 0.53 8.07 8.27
CA GLY A 163 -0.63 8.55 9.00
C GLY A 163 -1.76 7.52 9.07
N ALA A 164 -2.79 7.80 9.87
CA ALA A 164 -4.00 6.98 9.94
C ALA A 164 -4.88 7.19 8.70
N GLY A 165 -4.82 6.26 7.74
CA GLY A 165 -5.60 6.31 6.49
C GLY A 165 -7.13 6.39 6.73
N GLU A 166 -7.60 5.85 7.86
CA GLU A 166 -9.03 5.84 8.22
C GLU A 166 -9.64 7.24 8.39
N THR A 167 -8.83 8.23 8.78
CA THR A 167 -9.32 9.63 8.86
C THR A 167 -9.56 10.21 7.46
N GLY A 168 -8.72 9.86 6.48
CA GLY A 168 -8.88 10.30 5.09
C GLY A 168 -10.15 9.77 4.44
N HIS A 169 -10.51 8.51 4.72
CA HIS A 169 -11.72 7.88 4.17
C HIS A 169 -13.04 8.48 4.72
N ARG A 170 -13.00 9.32 5.75
CA ARG A 170 -14.20 10.01 6.28
C ARG A 170 -14.85 10.92 5.25
N LEU A 171 -14.07 11.48 4.34
CA LEU A 171 -14.54 12.27 3.20
C LEU A 171 -15.67 11.55 2.45
N TYR A 172 -15.44 10.27 2.13
CA TYR A 172 -16.40 9.46 1.39
C TYR A 172 -17.43 8.79 2.30
N THR A 173 -16.98 8.16 3.38
CA THR A 173 -17.85 7.28 4.19
C THR A 173 -19.03 8.02 4.85
N TYR A 174 -18.89 9.31 5.18
CA TYR A 174 -20.00 10.09 5.74
C TYR A 174 -21.16 10.30 4.77
N ARG A 175 -20.90 10.44 3.47
CA ARG A 175 -21.95 10.60 2.44
C ARG A 175 -22.39 9.27 1.84
N MET A 176 -21.52 8.26 1.90
CA MET A 176 -21.71 6.99 1.19
C MET A 176 -22.22 5.83 2.06
N LYS A 177 -21.91 5.82 3.37
CA LYS A 177 -22.23 4.67 4.27
C LYS A 177 -23.21 4.97 5.39
N ARG A 178 -23.51 6.24 5.70
CA ARG A 178 -24.38 6.63 6.82
C ARG A 178 -25.67 7.27 6.32
N GLN A 179 -26.75 7.11 7.11
CA GLN A 179 -28.13 7.61 6.87
C GLN A 179 -29.01 6.78 5.91
N GLY A 180 -28.81 5.46 5.80
CA GLY A 180 -29.73 4.60 5.04
C GLY A 180 -29.83 4.91 3.54
N ARG A 181 -28.87 5.66 2.99
CA ARG A 181 -28.83 6.01 1.58
C ARG A 181 -28.27 4.84 0.78
N SER A 182 -29.01 4.43 -0.23
CA SER A 182 -28.56 3.49 -1.25
C SER A 182 -28.34 4.26 -2.54
N TRP A 183 -27.15 4.13 -3.11
CA TRP A 183 -26.80 4.78 -4.37
C TRP A 183 -26.84 3.75 -5.50
N THR A 184 -27.38 4.14 -6.66
CA THR A 184 -27.04 3.42 -7.89
C THR A 184 -25.54 3.55 -8.14
N LYS A 185 -24.94 2.64 -8.90
CA LYS A 185 -23.51 2.72 -9.24
C LYS A 185 -23.15 4.10 -9.84
N LYS A 186 -24.00 4.60 -10.75
CA LYS A 186 -23.86 5.93 -11.35
C LYS A 186 -23.99 7.07 -10.33
N GLY A 187 -24.97 6.98 -9.43
CA GLY A 187 -25.14 7.98 -8.35
C GLY A 187 -23.93 8.01 -7.40
N ALA A 188 -23.41 6.84 -7.04
CA ALA A 188 -22.19 6.69 -6.25
C ALA A 188 -20.99 7.33 -6.95
N SER A 189 -20.80 7.09 -8.26
CA SER A 189 -19.74 7.71 -9.06
C SER A 189 -19.80 9.24 -9.00
N HIS A 190 -20.98 9.83 -9.20
CA HIS A 190 -21.14 11.29 -9.21
C HIS A 190 -20.85 11.91 -7.85
N VAL A 191 -21.37 11.33 -6.76
CA VAL A 191 -21.12 11.82 -5.40
C VAL A 191 -19.64 11.74 -5.07
N VAL A 192 -18.99 10.63 -5.39
CA VAL A 192 -17.54 10.45 -5.18
C VAL A 192 -16.74 11.47 -6.00
N ALA A 193 -17.12 11.71 -7.27
CA ALA A 193 -16.45 12.70 -8.13
C ALA A 193 -16.55 14.12 -7.55
N ILE A 194 -17.73 14.54 -7.07
CA ILE A 194 -17.92 15.85 -6.44
C ILE A 194 -17.05 15.98 -5.19
N LEU A 195 -17.08 14.98 -4.29
CA LEU A 195 -16.29 15.01 -3.05
C LEU A 195 -14.78 15.04 -3.31
N THR A 196 -14.32 14.28 -4.32
CA THR A 196 -12.92 14.27 -4.74
C THR A 196 -12.52 15.62 -5.35
N ALA A 197 -13.33 16.19 -6.23
CA ALA A 197 -13.07 17.49 -6.83
C ALA A 197 -13.07 18.61 -5.78
N GLU A 198 -14.01 18.61 -4.84
CA GLU A 198 -14.05 19.55 -3.72
C GLU A 198 -12.78 19.42 -2.86
N LYS A 199 -12.41 18.18 -2.50
CA LYS A 199 -11.22 17.95 -1.66
C LYS A 199 -9.92 18.39 -2.34
N ASN A 200 -9.83 18.22 -3.65
CA ASN A 200 -8.67 18.63 -4.45
C ASN A 200 -8.71 20.12 -4.85
N GLY A 201 -9.76 20.87 -4.47
CA GLY A 201 -9.91 22.28 -4.86
C GLY A 201 -10.25 22.50 -6.34
N LEU A 202 -10.69 21.46 -7.04
CA LEU A 202 -10.97 21.45 -8.49
C LEU A 202 -12.46 21.56 -8.82
N LEU A 203 -13.35 21.61 -7.82
CA LEU A 203 -14.80 21.59 -8.06
C LEU A 203 -15.29 22.78 -8.89
N GLN A 204 -14.86 24.01 -8.56
CA GLN A 204 -15.29 25.19 -9.32
C GLN A 204 -14.79 25.14 -10.76
N THR A 205 -13.51 24.81 -10.95
CA THR A 205 -12.94 24.61 -12.28
C THR A 205 -13.71 23.57 -13.09
N ALA A 206 -14.08 22.44 -12.48
CA ALA A 206 -14.85 21.39 -13.15
C ALA A 206 -16.28 21.82 -13.53
N LEU A 207 -16.90 22.73 -12.76
CA LEU A 207 -18.26 23.25 -13.05
C LEU A 207 -18.25 24.35 -14.11
N THR A 208 -17.16 25.11 -14.23
CA THR A 208 -17.05 26.25 -15.15
C THR A 208 -16.26 25.93 -16.42
N ALA A 209 -15.56 24.80 -16.47
CA ALA A 209 -14.82 24.39 -17.65
C ALA A 209 -15.79 24.19 -18.82
N GLU A 210 -15.48 24.83 -19.96
CA GLU A 210 -16.15 24.50 -21.21
C GLU A 210 -15.87 23.05 -21.53
N ILE A 211 -16.93 22.25 -21.66
CA ILE A 211 -16.82 20.86 -22.09
C ILE A 211 -16.37 20.89 -23.55
N THR A 212 -15.06 20.75 -23.75
CA THR A 212 -14.50 20.51 -25.06
C THR A 212 -14.62 19.01 -25.33
N ASP A 213 -15.32 18.63 -26.39
CA ASP A 213 -15.48 17.22 -26.82
C ASP A 213 -14.15 16.54 -27.20
N LYS A 214 -13.03 17.27 -27.12
CA LYS A 214 -11.68 16.76 -27.35
C LYS A 214 -11.07 16.29 -26.03
N VAL A 215 -11.37 15.06 -25.66
CA VAL A 215 -10.40 14.27 -24.91
C VAL A 215 -9.27 13.98 -25.89
N GLU A 216 -8.18 14.74 -25.84
CA GLU A 216 -6.94 14.30 -26.47
C GLU A 216 -6.56 12.99 -25.81
N SER A 217 -6.80 11.88 -26.51
CA SER A 217 -6.24 10.59 -26.14
C SER A 217 -4.75 10.83 -25.97
N LEU A 218 -4.17 10.48 -24.82
CA LEU A 218 -2.72 10.42 -24.67
C LEU A 218 -2.23 9.48 -25.79
N GLY A 219 -1.72 10.10 -26.85
CA GLY A 219 -1.86 9.58 -28.21
C GLY A 219 -1.25 8.20 -28.37
N GLU A 220 -1.78 7.40 -29.29
CA GLU A 220 -1.17 6.15 -29.73
C GLU A 220 0.34 6.32 -30.07
N GLU A 221 0.76 7.54 -30.42
CA GLU A 221 2.15 7.98 -30.55
C GLU A 221 3.02 7.72 -29.30
N ILE A 222 2.54 8.02 -28.08
CA ILE A 222 3.31 7.78 -26.85
C ILE A 222 3.47 6.27 -26.62
N LYS A 223 2.39 5.50 -26.83
CA LYS A 223 2.46 4.02 -26.75
C LYS A 223 3.44 3.46 -27.79
N GLY A 224 3.45 4.01 -29.00
CA GLY A 224 4.40 3.67 -30.06
C GLY A 224 5.84 3.99 -29.68
N ALA A 225 6.10 5.19 -29.16
CA ALA A 225 7.41 5.66 -28.73
C ALA A 225 7.95 4.82 -27.56
N VAL A 226 7.15 4.55 -26.53
CA VAL A 226 7.54 3.68 -25.40
C VAL A 226 7.83 2.26 -25.86
N ARG A 227 7.00 1.69 -26.74
CA ARG A 227 7.22 0.33 -27.28
C ARG A 227 8.48 0.24 -28.14
N GLN A 228 8.79 1.28 -28.93
CA GLN A 228 10.04 1.36 -29.68
C GLN A 228 11.26 1.50 -28.77
N ALA A 229 11.17 2.33 -27.71
CA ALA A 229 12.24 2.47 -26.73
C ALA A 229 12.53 1.16 -25.99
N LEU A 230 11.49 0.44 -25.53
CA LEU A 230 11.62 -0.87 -24.90
C LEU A 230 12.23 -1.92 -25.85
N LYS A 231 11.79 -1.98 -27.12
CA LYS A 231 12.42 -2.85 -28.13
C LYS A 231 13.90 -2.55 -28.33
N LYS A 232 14.31 -1.27 -28.27
CA LYS A 232 15.70 -0.84 -28.43
C LYS A 232 16.56 -1.26 -27.24
N ILE A 233 16.01 -1.21 -26.02
CA ILE A 233 16.68 -1.69 -24.81
C ILE A 233 16.91 -3.20 -24.89
N ASP A 234 15.87 -3.97 -25.27
CA ASP A 234 15.97 -5.43 -25.42
C ASP A 234 16.94 -5.84 -26.54
N SER A 235 16.93 -5.14 -27.68
CA SER A 235 17.87 -5.45 -28.77
C SER A 235 19.32 -5.15 -28.38
N THR A 236 19.57 -4.04 -27.68
CA THR A 236 20.90 -3.65 -27.19
C THR A 236 21.41 -4.62 -26.13
N ALA A 237 20.54 -5.08 -25.21
CA ALA A 237 20.87 -6.10 -24.23
C ALA A 237 21.18 -7.46 -24.88
N LYS A 238 20.42 -7.84 -25.92
CA LYS A 238 20.64 -9.08 -26.69
C LYS A 238 21.92 -9.03 -27.53
N GLN A 239 22.26 -7.89 -28.10
CA GLN A 239 23.50 -7.67 -28.83
C GLN A 239 24.72 -7.70 -27.90
N SER A 240 24.62 -7.07 -26.73
CA SER A 240 25.67 -7.09 -25.69
C SER A 240 25.93 -8.52 -25.17
N LYS A 241 24.89 -9.32 -24.92
CA LYS A 241 25.02 -10.74 -24.55
C LYS A 241 25.68 -11.58 -25.65
N ARG A 242 25.40 -11.30 -26.92
CA ARG A 242 25.97 -12.02 -28.08
C ARG A 242 27.43 -11.70 -28.34
N VAL A 243 27.87 -10.47 -28.04
CA VAL A 243 29.28 -10.05 -28.09
C VAL A 243 30.06 -10.66 -26.92
N LEU A 244 29.49 -10.68 -25.71
CA LEU A 244 30.12 -11.32 -24.56
C LEU A 244 30.28 -12.83 -24.74
N SER A 245 29.29 -13.52 -25.33
CA SER A 245 29.40 -14.96 -25.61
C SER A 245 30.43 -15.26 -26.71
N SER A 246 30.58 -14.43 -27.74
CA SER A 246 31.58 -14.65 -28.80
C SER A 246 33.01 -14.41 -28.30
N ILE A 247 33.21 -13.47 -27.36
CA ILE A 247 34.50 -13.22 -26.71
C ILE A 247 34.87 -14.38 -25.77
N MET A 248 33.91 -14.92 -25.00
CA MET A 248 34.15 -16.07 -24.12
C MET A 248 34.49 -17.35 -24.90
N VAL A 249 33.83 -17.61 -26.03
CA VAL A 249 34.15 -18.78 -26.88
C VAL A 249 35.55 -18.68 -27.50
N ARG A 250 36.01 -17.49 -27.89
CA ARG A 250 37.37 -17.29 -28.42
C ARG A 250 38.47 -17.42 -27.38
N LYS A 251 38.19 -17.14 -26.10
CA LYS A 251 39.14 -17.34 -24.99
C LYS A 251 39.28 -18.80 -24.54
N ALA A 252 38.36 -19.68 -24.90
CA ALA A 252 38.42 -21.11 -24.59
C ALA A 252 39.08 -21.96 -25.70
N ALA A 253 39.45 -21.35 -26.82
CA ALA A 253 40.03 -22.01 -28.00
C ALA A 253 41.52 -21.64 -28.24
N LEU A 254 42.16 -21.01 -27.26
CA LEU A 254 43.61 -20.74 -27.16
C LEU A 254 44.10 -21.37 -25.86
#